data_AF-A0A961NQ58-F1
#
_entry.id   AF-A0A961NQ58-F1
#
_cell.length_a   1.000
_cell.length_b   1.000
_cell.length_c   1.000
_cell.angle_alpha   90.00
_cell.angle_beta   90.00
_cell.angle_gamma   90.00
#
_symmetry.space_group_name_H-M   'P 1'
#
loop_
_entity.id
_entity.type
_entity.pdbx_description
1 polymer ?
#
loop_
_entity_poly.entity_id
_entity_poly.type
_entity_poly.pdbx_seq_one_letter_code
_entity_poly.pdbx_strand_id
1 'polypeptide(L)'
;SCYSEFDTEDVELGSGRLDLVIEVDNAVIGIENKLFAAFQDNQPEKYQATLTQLAEDLSRIRKREIRPLLIVIAPERRTDEIVKKIGDVANANFLSWEAVVEAFNSVRDDIDPQFNFLLQEFKHYLRKRITFLPDFSKWLPHLQEQFQPNGSPHQLEFLREILKILPIEGYRISTGDDWVGFYLNSDDRNRRNAWLGFVPNERIGITPVNRSSLIVATVFDCRPDRAYFIPQDFKRPIWFPQKGKRYYWIIKLDNSWNSPDAWLKRLKVFYENDDHKEIVI
;
A
#
# COMPACT_ATOMS: atom_id res chain seq x y z
N SER A 1 33.65 4.90 1.52
CA SER A 1 33.39 4.85 0.06
C SER A 1 31.94 4.48 -0.16
N CYS A 2 31.44 4.61 -1.39
CA CYS A 2 30.04 4.34 -1.73
C CYS A 2 30.00 3.70 -3.13
N TYR A 3 29.30 2.56 -3.26
CA TYR A 3 29.19 1.79 -4.51
C TYR A 3 27.73 1.49 -4.79
N SER A 4 27.25 1.82 -5.98
CA SER A 4 25.93 1.44 -6.47
C SER A 4 25.98 0.07 -7.14
N GLU A 5 24.89 -0.69 -7.05
CA GLU A 5 24.72 -1.95 -7.80
C GLU A 5 25.86 -2.94 -7.56
N PHE A 6 26.14 -3.23 -6.28
CA PHE A 6 27.25 -4.08 -5.87
C PHE A 6 26.90 -5.56 -6.04
N ASP A 7 27.61 -6.23 -6.94
CA ASP A 7 27.39 -7.66 -7.22
C ASP A 7 27.70 -8.52 -5.98
N THR A 8 26.85 -9.51 -5.77
CA THR A 8 27.01 -10.52 -4.72
C THR A 8 27.27 -11.86 -5.39
N GLU A 9 28.38 -12.51 -5.05
CA GLU A 9 28.69 -13.87 -5.50
C GLU A 9 28.67 -14.80 -4.30
N ASP A 10 27.77 -15.77 -4.32
CA ASP A 10 27.73 -16.86 -3.34
C ASP A 10 27.62 -18.20 -4.08
N VAL A 11 28.50 -19.14 -3.72
CA VAL A 11 28.62 -20.44 -4.39
C VAL A 11 27.40 -21.33 -4.12
N GLU A 12 26.76 -21.19 -2.97
CA GLU A 12 25.62 -22.01 -2.54
C GLU A 12 24.28 -21.31 -2.80
N LEU A 13 24.23 -19.98 -2.67
CA LEU A 13 23.01 -19.18 -2.76
C LEU A 13 22.85 -18.47 -4.12
N GLY A 14 23.83 -18.60 -5.02
CA GLY A 14 23.83 -18.01 -6.36
C GLY A 14 24.22 -16.53 -6.39
N SER A 15 24.17 -15.91 -7.58
CA SER A 15 24.54 -14.50 -7.75
C SER A 15 23.37 -13.54 -7.46
N GLY A 16 23.69 -12.29 -7.13
CA GLY A 16 22.71 -11.24 -6.84
C GLY A 16 23.35 -9.86 -6.86
N ARG A 17 22.64 -8.85 -6.38
CA ARG A 17 23.09 -7.46 -6.43
C ARG A 17 22.48 -6.63 -5.33
N LEU A 18 23.32 -6.02 -4.50
CA LEU A 18 22.92 -5.00 -3.52
C LEU A 18 22.75 -3.65 -4.24
N ASP A 19 21.67 -2.94 -3.95
CA ASP A 19 21.42 -1.65 -4.59
C ASP A 19 22.49 -0.60 -4.25
N LEU A 20 22.96 -0.60 -2.99
CA LEU A 20 23.97 0.34 -2.52
C LEU A 20 24.82 -0.28 -1.40
N VAL A 21 26.13 -0.05 -1.44
CA VAL A 21 27.06 -0.40 -0.37
C VAL A 21 27.82 0.83 0.06
N ILE A 22 27.79 1.12 1.36
CA ILE A 22 28.48 2.26 1.98
C ILE A 22 29.51 1.72 2.96
N GLU A 23 30.78 2.06 2.73
CA GLU A 23 31.81 1.84 3.73
C GLU A 23 31.99 3.09 4.58
N VAL A 24 31.82 2.92 5.89
CA VAL A 24 32.15 3.90 6.92
C VAL A 24 33.32 3.39 7.75
N ASP A 25 33.71 4.12 8.79
CA ASP A 25 34.91 3.79 9.53
C ASP A 25 34.88 2.40 10.16
N ASN A 26 33.79 2.06 10.83
CA ASN A 26 33.64 0.83 11.62
C ASN A 26 32.57 -0.12 11.07
N ALA A 27 32.04 0.14 9.86
CA ALA A 27 31.02 -0.70 9.27
C ALA A 27 31.04 -0.69 7.74
N VAL A 28 30.52 -1.77 7.17
CA VAL A 28 30.09 -1.87 5.77
C VAL A 28 28.58 -2.03 5.80
N ILE A 29 27.88 -1.09 5.17
CA ILE A 29 26.43 -1.01 5.18
C ILE A 29 25.93 -1.35 3.78
N GLY A 30 25.29 -2.51 3.62
CA GLY A 30 24.53 -2.83 2.43
C GLY A 30 23.10 -2.32 2.56
N ILE A 31 22.58 -1.69 1.53
CA ILE A 31 21.22 -1.19 1.45
C ILE A 31 20.50 -1.90 0.31
N GLU A 32 19.35 -2.50 0.61
CA GLU A 32 18.46 -3.12 -0.35
C GLU A 32 17.12 -2.39 -0.36
N ASN A 33 16.68 -1.90 -1.52
CA ASN A 33 15.44 -1.16 -1.67
C ASN A 33 14.29 -2.07 -2.13
N LYS A 34 13.28 -2.22 -1.27
CA LYS A 34 12.06 -2.97 -1.53
C LYS A 34 10.84 -2.05 -1.70
N LEU A 35 11.00 -0.96 -2.44
CA LEU A 35 9.89 -0.03 -2.73
C LEU A 35 8.72 -0.72 -3.47
N PHE A 36 9.02 -1.58 -4.44
CA PHE A 36 8.02 -2.33 -5.24
C PHE A 36 8.32 -3.81 -5.42
N ALA A 37 9.54 -4.26 -5.13
CA ALA A 37 9.98 -5.62 -5.41
C ALA A 37 9.75 -6.55 -4.22
N ALA A 38 9.35 -7.79 -4.49
CA ALA A 38 9.41 -8.87 -3.50
C ALA A 38 10.88 -9.25 -3.20
N PHE A 39 11.09 -9.99 -2.11
CA PHE A 39 12.34 -10.71 -1.94
C PHE A 39 12.43 -11.88 -2.92
N GLN A 40 13.64 -12.10 -3.44
CA GLN A 40 14.00 -13.40 -4.00
C GLN A 40 14.31 -14.38 -2.86
N ASP A 41 14.28 -15.67 -3.16
CA ASP A 41 14.60 -16.69 -2.18
C ASP A 41 16.03 -16.51 -1.63
N ASN A 42 16.17 -16.63 -0.30
CA ASN A 42 17.42 -16.50 0.46
C ASN A 42 18.21 -15.20 0.20
N GLN A 43 17.53 -14.15 -0.30
CA GLN A 43 18.19 -12.92 -0.70
C GLN A 43 18.85 -12.17 0.47
N PRO A 44 18.19 -11.98 1.64
CA PRO A 44 18.83 -11.36 2.80
C PRO A 44 20.10 -12.10 3.28
N GLU A 45 20.06 -13.42 3.33
CA GLU A 45 21.16 -14.29 3.77
C GLU A 45 22.38 -14.14 2.87
N LYS A 46 22.15 -14.21 1.55
CA LYS A 46 23.20 -14.02 0.53
C LYS A 46 23.88 -12.66 0.68
N TYR A 47 23.08 -11.61 0.86
CA TYR A 47 23.60 -10.25 0.97
C TYR A 47 24.40 -10.06 2.25
N GLN A 48 23.93 -10.63 3.36
CA GLN A 48 24.66 -10.60 4.61
C GLN A 48 25.99 -11.37 4.54
N ALA A 49 26.03 -12.51 3.84
CA ALA A 49 27.27 -13.26 3.62
C ALA A 49 28.31 -12.42 2.84
N THR A 50 27.88 -11.77 1.76
CA THR A 50 28.75 -10.86 0.98
C THR A 50 29.27 -9.69 1.83
N LEU A 51 28.40 -9.05 2.61
CA LEU A 51 28.79 -7.95 3.49
C LEU A 51 29.76 -8.41 4.58
N THR A 52 29.58 -9.62 5.11
CA THR A 52 30.46 -10.21 6.12
C THR A 52 31.86 -10.43 5.55
N GLN A 53 31.96 -11.04 4.36
CA GLN A 53 33.23 -11.20 3.67
C GLN A 53 33.94 -9.86 3.43
N LEU A 54 33.21 -8.87 2.92
CA LEU A 54 33.76 -7.53 2.69
C LEU A 54 34.23 -6.86 3.99
N ALA A 55 33.46 -7.00 5.07
CA ALA A 55 33.82 -6.48 6.38
C ALA A 55 35.07 -7.17 6.95
N GLU A 56 35.23 -8.49 6.77
CA GLU A 56 36.42 -9.22 7.17
C GLU A 56 37.67 -8.79 6.40
N ASP A 57 37.55 -8.64 5.09
CA ASP A 57 38.66 -8.19 4.23
C ASP A 57 39.10 -6.78 4.60
N LEU A 58 38.14 -5.87 4.80
CA LEU A 58 38.42 -4.52 5.28
C LEU A 58 39.00 -4.51 6.70
N SER A 59 38.54 -5.40 7.59
CA SER A 59 39.08 -5.53 8.94
C SER A 59 40.55 -5.95 8.91
N ARG A 60 40.92 -6.89 8.03
CA ARG A 60 42.31 -7.33 7.82
C ARG A 60 43.19 -6.19 7.31
N ILE A 61 42.71 -5.42 6.33
CA ILE A 61 43.45 -4.28 5.75
C ILE A 61 43.62 -3.15 6.76
N ARG A 62 42.55 -2.79 7.47
CA ARG A 62 42.51 -1.62 8.37
C ARG A 62 42.97 -1.94 9.80
N LYS A 63 43.19 -3.22 10.13
CA LYS A 63 43.58 -3.72 11.46
C LYS A 63 42.63 -3.25 12.58
N ARG A 64 41.33 -3.19 12.29
CA ARG A 64 40.26 -2.84 13.25
C ARG A 64 39.00 -3.62 12.93
N GLU A 65 38.12 -3.77 13.92
CA GLU A 65 36.81 -4.40 13.72
C GLU A 65 35.95 -3.55 12.76
N ILE A 66 35.47 -4.16 11.69
CA ILE A 66 34.48 -3.60 10.77
C ILE A 66 33.24 -4.50 10.84
N ARG A 67 32.08 -3.91 11.07
CA ARG A 67 30.82 -4.65 11.20
C ARG A 67 30.05 -4.71 9.89
N PRO A 68 29.55 -5.87 9.46
CA PRO A 68 28.61 -5.95 8.36
C PRO A 68 27.20 -5.57 8.84
N LEU A 69 26.53 -4.67 8.12
CA LEU A 69 25.15 -4.26 8.40
C LEU A 69 24.33 -4.30 7.12
N LEU A 70 23.25 -5.08 7.11
CA LEU A 70 22.26 -5.06 6.04
C LEU A 70 21.08 -4.18 6.47
N ILE A 71 20.73 -3.18 5.67
CA ILE A 71 19.55 -2.35 5.85
C ILE A 71 18.60 -2.59 4.69
N VAL A 72 17.42 -3.15 4.98
CA VAL A 72 16.34 -3.24 4.01
C VAL A 72 15.46 -2.01 4.15
N ILE A 73 15.37 -1.22 3.08
CA ILE A 73 14.50 -0.05 3.02
C ILE A 73 13.23 -0.38 2.26
N ALA A 74 12.08 -0.27 2.89
CA ALA A 74 10.77 -0.51 2.26
C ALA A 74 9.71 0.44 2.81
N PRO A 75 8.52 0.54 2.19
CA PRO A 75 7.39 1.23 2.80
C PRO A 75 7.04 0.60 4.16
N GLU A 76 6.66 1.41 5.15
CA GLU A 76 6.27 0.98 6.51
C GLU A 76 5.17 -0.12 6.47
N ARG A 77 4.28 -0.09 5.48
CA ARG A 77 3.28 -1.16 5.28
C ARG A 77 3.86 -2.58 5.10
N ARG A 78 5.14 -2.71 4.76
CA ARG A 78 5.79 -4.02 4.56
C ARG A 78 6.53 -4.52 5.79
N THR A 79 6.53 -3.79 6.91
CA THR A 79 7.32 -4.13 8.11
C THR A 79 7.18 -5.59 8.52
N ASP A 80 5.96 -6.12 8.63
CA ASP A 80 5.74 -7.52 9.05
C ASP A 80 6.35 -8.54 8.08
N GLU A 81 6.24 -8.29 6.77
CA GLU A 81 6.84 -9.13 5.72
C GLU A 81 8.37 -9.08 5.82
N ILE A 82 8.94 -7.87 5.92
CA ILE A 82 10.39 -7.67 5.94
C ILE A 82 10.97 -8.26 7.22
N VAL A 83 10.43 -7.94 8.39
CA VAL A 83 10.90 -8.43 9.70
C VAL A 83 10.85 -9.95 9.74
N LYS A 84 9.80 -10.57 9.20
CA LYS A 84 9.73 -12.03 9.09
C LYS A 84 10.84 -12.60 8.19
N LYS A 85 11.18 -11.91 7.10
CA LYS A 85 12.21 -12.35 6.15
C LYS A 85 13.63 -12.15 6.65
N ILE A 86 13.89 -11.11 7.45
CA ILE A 86 15.24 -10.82 7.96
C ILE A 86 15.44 -11.28 9.41
N GLY A 87 14.41 -11.81 10.08
CA GLY A 87 14.42 -12.08 11.52
C GLY A 87 15.52 -13.02 11.99
N ASP A 88 15.94 -13.96 11.13
CA ASP A 88 17.01 -14.92 11.43
C ASP A 88 18.38 -14.49 10.85
N VAL A 89 18.45 -13.34 10.18
CA VAL A 89 19.66 -12.83 9.52
C VAL A 89 20.41 -11.90 10.46
N ALA A 90 21.60 -12.31 10.87
CA ALA A 90 22.45 -11.54 11.78
C ALA A 90 22.77 -10.16 11.20
N ASN A 91 22.66 -9.12 12.02
CA ASN A 91 22.94 -7.72 11.65
C ASN A 91 22.12 -7.21 10.44
N ALA A 92 20.93 -7.76 10.20
CA ALA A 92 19.96 -7.20 9.28
C ALA A 92 18.93 -6.35 10.02
N ASN A 93 18.60 -5.18 9.47
CA ASN A 93 17.62 -4.25 10.03
C ASN A 93 16.67 -3.75 8.95
N PHE A 94 15.47 -3.40 9.38
CA PHE A 94 14.47 -2.73 8.56
C PHE A 94 14.48 -1.22 8.85
N LEU A 95 14.38 -0.41 7.80
CA LEU A 95 14.16 1.03 7.89
C LEU A 95 13.06 1.44 6.91
N SER A 96 12.06 2.19 7.35
CA SER A 96 11.00 2.60 6.43
C SER A 96 11.37 3.81 5.59
N TRP A 97 10.83 3.88 4.36
CA TRP A 97 10.94 5.09 3.53
C TRP A 97 10.31 6.30 4.23
N GLU A 98 9.27 6.08 5.04
CA GLU A 98 8.67 7.07 5.92
C GLU A 98 9.69 7.63 6.94
N ALA A 99 10.41 6.76 7.65
CA ALA A 99 11.46 7.17 8.59
C ALA A 99 12.61 7.91 7.89
N VAL A 100 13.00 7.49 6.68
CA VAL A 100 14.01 8.19 5.85
C VAL A 100 13.55 9.61 5.51
N VAL A 101 12.29 9.76 5.08
CA VAL A 101 11.70 11.09 4.77
C VAL A 101 11.62 11.97 6.02
N GLU A 102 11.33 11.39 7.18
CA GLU A 102 11.33 12.12 8.46
C GLU A 102 12.75 12.57 8.84
N ALA A 103 13.75 11.70 8.71
CA ALA A 103 15.14 12.03 8.96
C ALA A 103 15.63 13.19 8.08
N PHE A 104 15.16 13.27 6.83
CA PHE A 104 15.46 14.41 5.95
C PHE A 104 14.92 15.75 6.44
N ASN A 105 13.89 15.78 7.29
CA ASN A 105 13.44 17.05 7.91
C ASN A 105 14.42 17.54 8.99
N SER A 106 15.27 16.65 9.49
CA SER A 106 16.25 16.96 10.54
C SER A 106 17.63 17.30 9.97
N VAL A 107 17.83 17.16 8.66
CA VAL A 107 19.05 17.60 7.97
C VAL A 107 19.02 19.12 7.90
N ARG A 108 20.03 19.79 8.49
CA ARG A 108 20.08 21.26 8.59
C ARG A 108 19.93 21.92 7.21
N ASP A 109 19.17 23.01 7.17
CA ASP A 109 18.91 23.85 5.99
C ASP A 109 20.17 24.55 5.41
N ASP A 110 21.33 24.37 6.03
CA ASP A 110 22.62 24.97 5.63
C ASP A 110 23.23 24.35 4.36
N ILE A 111 22.51 23.46 3.68
CA ILE A 111 22.96 22.83 2.44
C ILE A 111 22.55 23.71 1.25
N ASP A 112 23.47 23.85 0.30
CA ASP A 112 23.32 24.54 -1.00
C ASP A 112 21.88 24.47 -1.56
N PRO A 113 21.30 25.59 -2.04
CA PRO A 113 19.93 25.62 -2.56
C PRO A 113 19.58 24.52 -3.58
N GLN A 114 20.55 24.05 -4.36
CA GLN A 114 20.33 22.94 -5.31
C GLN A 114 20.02 21.62 -4.58
N PHE A 115 20.72 21.33 -3.48
CA PHE A 115 20.45 20.16 -2.66
C PHE A 115 19.06 20.25 -2.02
N ASN A 116 18.70 21.41 -1.49
CA ASN A 116 17.37 21.60 -0.90
C ASN A 116 16.26 21.37 -1.92
N PHE A 117 16.42 21.85 -3.17
CA PHE A 117 15.49 21.56 -4.24
C PHE A 117 15.39 20.05 -4.53
N LEU A 118 16.53 19.37 -4.72
CA LEU A 118 16.57 17.93 -4.98
C LEU A 118 15.95 17.12 -3.83
N LEU A 119 16.20 17.52 -2.58
CA LEU A 119 15.66 16.88 -1.40
C LEU A 119 14.13 17.00 -1.34
N GLN A 120 13.58 18.18 -1.65
CA GLN A 120 12.13 18.37 -1.70
C GLN A 120 11.48 17.55 -2.83
N GLU A 121 12.08 17.53 -4.02
CA GLU A 121 11.60 16.70 -5.14
C GLU A 121 11.65 15.21 -4.78
N PHE A 122 12.71 14.75 -4.12
CA PHE A 122 12.82 13.37 -3.68
C PHE A 122 11.79 13.01 -2.60
N LYS A 123 11.57 13.88 -1.61
CA LYS A 123 10.52 13.69 -0.59
C LYS A 123 9.13 13.65 -1.23
N HIS A 124 8.86 14.52 -2.20
CA HIS A 124 7.60 14.53 -2.95
C HIS A 124 7.42 13.24 -3.76
N TYR A 125 8.47 12.80 -4.44
CA TYR A 125 8.49 11.53 -5.16
C TYR A 125 8.17 10.36 -4.22
N LEU A 126 8.88 10.24 -3.09
CA LEU A 126 8.65 9.17 -2.13
C LEU A 126 7.22 9.19 -1.56
N ARG A 127 6.72 10.36 -1.15
CA ARG A 127 5.33 10.51 -0.68
C ARG A 127 4.32 10.00 -1.69
N LYS A 128 4.47 10.34 -2.97
CA LYS A 128 3.62 9.84 -4.07
C LYS A 128 3.70 8.31 -4.27
N ARG A 129 4.79 7.67 -3.86
CA ARG A 129 4.98 6.22 -4.01
C ARG A 129 4.55 5.41 -2.79
N ILE A 130 4.61 5.98 -1.59
CA ILE A 130 4.29 5.27 -0.33
C ILE A 130 2.86 5.54 0.16
N THR A 131 2.28 6.70 -0.15
CA THR A 131 0.91 7.04 0.29
C THR A 131 -0.15 6.60 -0.73
N PHE A 132 -1.30 6.12 -0.24
CA PHE A 132 -2.47 5.75 -1.05
C PHE A 132 -2.97 6.94 -1.90
N LEU A 133 -3.10 8.10 -1.26
CA LEU A 133 -3.37 9.40 -1.88
C LEU A 133 -2.62 10.45 -1.06
N PRO A 134 -1.62 11.15 -1.63
CA PRO A 134 -0.97 12.25 -0.96
C PRO A 134 -2.02 13.27 -0.48
N ASP A 135 -1.95 13.65 0.80
CA ASP A 135 -2.93 14.52 1.45
C ASP A 135 -4.38 13.99 1.43
N PHE A 136 -4.62 12.69 1.63
CA PHE A 136 -5.97 12.11 1.68
C PHE A 136 -6.97 12.89 2.55
N SER A 137 -6.51 13.47 3.66
CA SER A 137 -7.33 14.33 4.53
C SER A 137 -7.89 15.56 3.82
N LYS A 138 -7.15 16.14 2.86
CA LYS A 138 -7.62 17.25 2.01
C LYS A 138 -8.62 16.79 0.96
N TRP A 139 -8.56 15.53 0.54
CA TRP A 139 -9.51 14.97 -0.41
C TRP A 139 -10.88 14.67 0.22
N LEU A 140 -10.91 14.26 1.49
CA LEU A 140 -12.13 13.82 2.18
C LEU A 140 -13.35 14.75 1.99
N PRO A 141 -13.23 16.09 2.17
CA PRO A 141 -14.36 16.99 1.94
C PRO A 141 -14.88 16.91 0.50
N HIS A 142 -13.98 16.88 -0.48
CA HIS A 142 -14.30 16.85 -1.91
C HIS A 142 -14.92 15.53 -2.37
N LEU A 143 -14.63 14.42 -1.69
CA LEU A 143 -15.24 13.11 -1.97
C LEU A 143 -16.71 13.05 -1.52
N GLN A 144 -17.07 13.88 -0.53
CA GLN A 144 -18.41 13.94 0.07
C GLN A 144 -19.22 15.15 -0.39
N GLU A 145 -18.70 15.95 -1.33
CA GLU A 145 -19.43 17.07 -1.94
C GLU A 145 -20.68 16.59 -2.70
N GLN A 146 -21.41 17.54 -3.27
CA GLN A 146 -22.58 17.23 -4.09
C GLN A 146 -22.20 16.29 -5.24
N PHE A 147 -22.96 15.21 -5.37
CA PHE A 147 -22.79 14.27 -6.48
C PHE A 147 -23.11 14.97 -7.81
N GLN A 148 -22.19 14.87 -8.76
CA GLN A 148 -22.38 15.33 -10.14
C GLN A 148 -22.71 14.13 -11.04
N PRO A 149 -23.49 14.29 -12.12
CA PRO A 149 -23.70 13.22 -13.08
C PRO A 149 -22.36 12.64 -13.55
N ASN A 150 -22.23 11.31 -13.53
CA ASN A 150 -20.99 10.56 -13.80
C ASN A 150 -19.87 10.68 -12.74
N GLY A 151 -20.15 11.31 -11.59
CA GLY A 151 -19.19 11.54 -10.52
C GLY A 151 -18.25 12.73 -10.78
N SER A 152 -17.68 13.27 -9.70
CA SER A 152 -16.69 14.35 -9.80
C SER A 152 -15.30 13.82 -10.21
N PRO A 153 -14.40 14.67 -10.73
CA PRO A 153 -13.02 14.27 -11.03
C PRO A 153 -12.30 13.66 -9.81
N HIS A 154 -12.53 14.20 -8.61
CA HIS A 154 -11.95 13.68 -7.38
C HIS A 154 -12.47 12.28 -7.03
N GLN A 155 -13.76 12.01 -7.23
CA GLN A 155 -14.34 10.68 -6.99
C GLN A 155 -13.80 9.64 -7.97
N LEU A 156 -13.69 10.01 -9.25
CA LEU A 156 -13.11 9.14 -10.29
C LEU A 156 -11.66 8.80 -9.98
N GLU A 157 -10.85 9.80 -9.64
CA GLU A 157 -9.43 9.58 -9.33
C GLU A 157 -9.25 8.74 -8.06
N PHE A 158 -10.04 9.02 -7.02
CA PHE A 158 -10.05 8.21 -5.80
C PHE A 158 -10.38 6.73 -6.08
N LEU A 159 -11.38 6.45 -6.92
CA LEU A 159 -11.72 5.08 -7.30
C LEU A 159 -10.60 4.41 -8.11
N ARG A 160 -9.87 5.16 -8.97
CA ARG A 160 -8.70 4.64 -9.69
C ARG A 160 -7.57 4.25 -8.74
N GLU A 161 -7.30 5.04 -7.71
CA GLU A 161 -6.28 4.69 -6.73
C GLU A 161 -6.66 3.44 -5.93
N ILE A 162 -7.94 3.27 -5.57
CA ILE A 162 -8.40 2.03 -4.91
C ILE A 162 -8.19 0.83 -5.83
N LEU A 163 -8.54 0.94 -7.11
CA LEU A 163 -8.36 -0.13 -8.09
C LEU A 163 -6.91 -0.61 -8.21
N LYS A 164 -5.92 0.28 -8.06
CA LYS A 164 -4.49 -0.08 -8.11
C LYS A 164 -4.04 -0.91 -6.90
N ILE A 165 -4.78 -0.85 -5.80
CA ILE A 165 -4.44 -1.54 -4.55
C ILE A 165 -5.10 -2.91 -4.48
N LEU A 166 -6.36 -3.00 -4.90
CA LEU A 166 -7.14 -4.22 -4.77
C LEU A 166 -6.61 -5.32 -5.71
N PRO A 167 -6.52 -6.58 -5.27
CA PRO A 167 -6.06 -7.70 -6.08
C PRO A 167 -7.17 -8.17 -7.04
N ILE A 168 -7.66 -7.28 -7.89
CA ILE A 168 -8.82 -7.50 -8.75
C ILE A 168 -8.47 -7.16 -10.20
N GLU A 169 -8.71 -8.09 -11.14
CA GLU A 169 -8.29 -7.97 -12.53
C GLU A 169 -9.41 -7.51 -13.47
N GLY A 170 -9.09 -6.70 -14.48
CA GLY A 170 -9.97 -6.44 -15.64
C GLY A 170 -11.15 -5.49 -15.40
N TYR A 171 -11.26 -4.88 -14.22
CA TYR A 171 -12.37 -4.00 -13.89
C TYR A 171 -12.25 -2.61 -14.51
N ARG A 172 -13.39 -2.07 -14.95
CA ARG A 172 -13.52 -0.69 -15.44
C ARG A 172 -14.40 0.08 -14.48
N ILE A 173 -14.01 1.32 -14.22
CA ILE A 173 -14.91 2.28 -13.59
C ILE A 173 -16.08 2.48 -14.56
N SER A 174 -17.28 2.32 -14.03
CA SER A 174 -18.51 2.62 -14.74
C SER A 174 -19.20 3.80 -14.06
N THR A 175 -19.90 4.58 -14.87
CA THR A 175 -20.52 5.84 -14.49
C THR A 175 -21.98 5.86 -14.94
N GLY A 176 -22.81 6.61 -14.22
CA GLY A 176 -24.17 6.97 -14.63
C GLY A 176 -24.61 8.27 -13.98
N ASP A 177 -25.86 8.66 -14.18
CA ASP A 177 -26.41 9.93 -13.68
C ASP A 177 -26.41 10.02 -12.15
N ASP A 178 -26.49 8.88 -11.47
CA ASP A 178 -26.63 8.77 -10.02
C ASP A 178 -25.62 7.80 -9.39
N TRP A 179 -24.55 7.43 -10.09
CA TRP A 179 -23.52 6.55 -9.55
C TRP A 179 -22.18 6.64 -10.29
N VAL A 180 -21.09 6.35 -9.58
CA VAL A 180 -19.77 6.07 -10.18
C VAL A 180 -19.05 5.02 -9.35
N GLY A 181 -18.51 3.98 -9.97
CA GLY A 181 -17.89 2.89 -9.22
C GLY A 181 -17.44 1.73 -10.09
N PHE A 182 -17.03 0.64 -9.46
CA PHE A 182 -16.57 -0.57 -10.15
C PHE A 182 -16.98 -1.82 -9.35
N TYR A 183 -16.99 -2.97 -10.02
CA TYR A 183 -17.23 -4.24 -9.37
C TYR A 183 -15.96 -4.73 -8.68
N LEU A 184 -16.09 -5.19 -7.43
CA LEU A 184 -15.01 -5.83 -6.68
C LEU A 184 -14.86 -7.31 -7.09
N ASN A 185 -15.98 -7.93 -7.48
CA ASN A 185 -16.04 -9.25 -8.07
C ASN A 185 -17.23 -9.29 -9.04
N SER A 186 -17.03 -9.82 -10.24
CA SER A 186 -18.06 -10.02 -11.26
C SER A 186 -18.11 -11.46 -11.78
N ASP A 187 -17.87 -12.44 -10.91
CA ASP A 187 -18.08 -13.84 -11.27
C ASP A 187 -19.56 -14.21 -11.16
N ASP A 188 -20.26 -14.11 -12.30
CA ASP A 188 -21.66 -14.53 -12.45
C ASP A 188 -21.89 -16.00 -12.08
N ARG A 189 -20.84 -16.84 -12.07
CA ARG A 189 -20.95 -18.25 -11.68
C ARG A 189 -21.11 -18.42 -10.17
N ASN A 190 -20.44 -17.57 -9.39
CA ASN A 190 -20.37 -17.70 -7.94
C ASN A 190 -21.43 -16.87 -7.19
N ARG A 191 -22.22 -16.05 -7.90
CA ARG A 191 -23.25 -15.16 -7.31
C ARG A 191 -22.71 -14.28 -6.17
N ARG A 192 -21.39 -14.03 -6.11
CA ARG A 192 -20.73 -13.18 -5.11
C ARG A 192 -20.34 -11.84 -5.71
N ASN A 193 -21.31 -11.19 -6.33
CA ASN A 193 -21.08 -9.88 -6.92
C ASN A 193 -21.09 -8.81 -5.83
N ALA A 194 -20.06 -7.97 -5.86
CA ALA A 194 -19.93 -6.80 -5.01
C ALA A 194 -19.53 -5.58 -5.86
N TRP A 195 -20.04 -4.41 -5.51
CA TRP A 195 -19.76 -3.14 -6.18
C TRP A 195 -19.36 -2.09 -5.15
N LEU A 196 -18.31 -1.33 -5.47
CA LEU A 196 -17.81 -0.21 -4.68
C LEU A 196 -17.97 1.07 -5.50
N GLY A 197 -18.53 2.11 -4.90
CA GLY A 197 -18.63 3.39 -5.59
C GLY A 197 -19.36 4.48 -4.83
N PHE A 198 -19.41 5.66 -5.43
CA PHE A 198 -20.14 6.81 -4.92
C PHE A 198 -21.56 6.84 -5.46
N VAL A 199 -22.48 7.26 -4.59
CA VAL A 199 -23.89 7.56 -4.92
C VAL A 199 -24.34 8.84 -4.22
N PRO A 200 -25.34 9.57 -4.74
CA PRO A 200 -25.94 10.69 -4.02
C PRO A 200 -26.69 10.20 -2.78
N ASN A 201 -26.58 10.95 -1.69
CA ASN A 201 -27.23 10.67 -0.41
C ASN A 201 -28.76 10.57 -0.53
N GLU A 202 -29.36 11.26 -1.49
CA GLU A 202 -30.78 11.14 -1.83
C GLU A 202 -31.21 9.69 -2.12
N ARG A 203 -30.37 8.91 -2.82
CA ARG A 203 -30.66 7.52 -3.19
C ARG A 203 -30.70 6.58 -1.99
N ILE A 204 -29.94 6.92 -0.96
CA ILE A 204 -29.82 6.18 0.30
C ILE A 204 -30.60 6.79 1.45
N GLY A 205 -31.29 7.92 1.23
CA GLY A 205 -32.09 8.56 2.26
C GLY A 205 -31.28 9.15 3.41
N ILE A 206 -30.03 9.55 3.18
CA ILE A 206 -29.14 10.10 4.20
C ILE A 206 -29.11 11.62 4.13
N THR A 207 -28.95 12.28 5.28
CA THR A 207 -28.72 13.71 5.39
C THR A 207 -27.23 14.03 5.57
N PRO A 208 -26.72 15.11 4.94
CA PRO A 208 -27.43 16.02 4.05
C PRO A 208 -27.65 15.41 2.66
N VAL A 209 -28.80 15.69 2.05
CA VAL A 209 -29.26 15.05 0.80
C VAL A 209 -28.40 15.46 -0.41
N ASN A 210 -27.85 16.68 -0.39
CA ASN A 210 -27.04 17.26 -1.45
C ASN A 210 -25.55 16.85 -1.40
N ARG A 211 -25.25 15.67 -0.86
CA ARG A 211 -23.89 15.12 -0.76
C ARG A 211 -23.81 13.74 -1.37
N SER A 212 -22.61 13.22 -1.54
CA SER A 212 -22.36 11.84 -1.92
C SER A 212 -21.86 10.99 -0.75
N SER A 213 -22.12 9.69 -0.84
CA SER A 213 -21.55 8.68 0.03
C SER A 213 -20.81 7.63 -0.79
N LEU A 214 -19.67 7.18 -0.29
CA LEU A 214 -19.02 5.96 -0.76
C LEU A 214 -19.71 4.76 -0.12
N ILE A 215 -20.06 3.76 -0.92
CA ILE A 215 -20.74 2.56 -0.45
C ILE A 215 -20.10 1.30 -1.01
N VAL A 216 -20.41 0.17 -0.38
CA VAL A 216 -20.32 -1.17 -0.96
C VAL A 216 -21.73 -1.75 -1.08
N ALA A 217 -22.05 -2.32 -2.24
CA ALA A 217 -23.29 -3.06 -2.50
C ALA A 217 -22.97 -4.52 -2.81
N THR A 218 -23.70 -5.47 -2.23
CA THR A 218 -23.51 -6.91 -2.47
C THR A 218 -24.84 -7.62 -2.75
N VAL A 219 -24.79 -8.75 -3.45
CA VAL A 219 -25.92 -9.70 -3.57
C VAL A 219 -25.87 -10.85 -2.56
N PHE A 220 -24.83 -10.91 -1.74
CA PHE A 220 -24.61 -11.93 -0.72
C PHE A 220 -24.53 -11.30 0.66
N ASP A 221 -24.91 -12.06 1.69
CA ASP A 221 -24.78 -11.59 3.07
C ASP A 221 -23.30 -11.57 3.46
N CYS A 222 -22.86 -10.44 3.99
CA CYS A 222 -21.51 -10.23 4.48
C CYS A 222 -21.58 -9.44 5.78
N ARG A 223 -20.66 -9.69 6.70
CA ARG A 223 -20.63 -9.04 8.02
C ARG A 223 -19.35 -8.21 8.16
N PRO A 224 -19.23 -7.08 7.46
CA PRO A 224 -18.09 -6.20 7.60
C PRO A 224 -18.06 -5.57 9.00
N ASP A 225 -16.89 -5.08 9.41
CA ASP A 225 -16.70 -4.43 10.70
C ASP A 225 -17.53 -3.12 10.79
N ARG A 226 -18.49 -3.09 11.72
CA ARG A 226 -19.40 -1.95 11.92
C ARG A 226 -18.71 -0.68 12.42
N ALA A 227 -17.45 -0.76 12.86
CA ALA A 227 -16.63 0.41 13.11
C ALA A 227 -16.50 1.26 11.84
N TYR A 228 -16.35 0.61 10.68
CA TYR A 228 -16.05 1.26 9.40
C TYR A 228 -17.21 1.25 8.40
N PHE A 229 -18.16 0.34 8.57
CA PHE A 229 -19.28 0.14 7.64
C PHE A 229 -20.63 0.34 8.34
N ILE A 230 -21.49 1.20 7.79
CA ILE A 230 -22.84 1.43 8.28
C ILE A 230 -23.83 0.69 7.37
N PRO A 231 -24.61 -0.28 7.88
CA PRO A 231 -25.66 -0.91 7.07
C PRO A 231 -26.71 0.13 6.67
N GLN A 232 -27.14 0.08 5.41
CA GLN A 232 -28.08 1.06 4.86
C GLN A 232 -29.11 0.40 3.95
N ASP A 233 -30.35 0.81 4.08
CA ASP A 233 -31.41 0.48 3.14
C ASP A 233 -31.50 1.53 2.04
N PHE A 234 -31.63 1.07 0.81
CA PHE A 234 -31.80 1.94 -0.35
C PHE A 234 -33.27 2.23 -0.60
N LYS A 235 -33.60 3.50 -0.84
CA LYS A 235 -34.96 3.89 -1.25
C LYS A 235 -35.29 3.40 -2.65
N ARG A 236 -34.27 3.28 -3.51
CA ARG A 236 -34.36 2.77 -4.89
C ARG A 236 -33.16 1.88 -5.19
N PRO A 237 -33.33 0.74 -5.88
CA PRO A 237 -32.20 -0.09 -6.27
C PRO A 237 -31.25 0.71 -7.18
N ILE A 238 -29.94 0.67 -6.89
CA ILE A 238 -28.91 1.16 -7.83
C ILE A 238 -28.92 0.26 -9.08
N TRP A 239 -28.34 0.76 -10.18
CA TRP A 239 -27.87 -0.04 -11.31
C TRP A 239 -26.82 -1.07 -10.83
N PHE A 240 -27.31 -2.13 -10.21
CA PHE A 240 -26.56 -3.29 -9.79
C PHE A 240 -27.34 -4.49 -10.32
N PRO A 241 -26.91 -5.08 -11.45
CA PRO A 241 -27.74 -5.85 -12.35
C PRO A 241 -27.91 -7.29 -11.88
N GLN A 242 -28.56 -7.52 -10.74
CA GLN A 242 -29.03 -8.87 -10.38
C GLN A 242 -30.36 -8.84 -9.60
N LYS A 243 -31.22 -9.82 -9.89
CA LYS A 243 -32.46 -10.09 -9.16
C LYS A 243 -32.11 -10.79 -7.84
N GLY A 244 -32.66 -10.30 -6.72
CA GLY A 244 -32.43 -10.91 -5.41
C GLY A 244 -32.35 -9.90 -4.28
N LYS A 245 -32.11 -10.40 -3.06
CA LYS A 245 -31.83 -9.58 -1.89
C LYS A 245 -30.46 -8.90 -2.07
N ARG A 246 -30.38 -7.63 -1.71
CA ARG A 246 -29.16 -6.82 -1.78
C ARG A 246 -28.83 -6.29 -0.40
N TYR A 247 -27.55 -6.13 -0.14
CA TYR A 247 -27.04 -5.55 1.10
C TYR A 247 -26.19 -4.35 0.74
N TYR A 248 -26.34 -3.26 1.49
CA TYR A 248 -25.61 -2.04 1.24
C TYR A 248 -24.97 -1.52 2.50
N TRP A 249 -23.75 -1.01 2.34
CA TRP A 249 -22.91 -0.57 3.43
C TRP A 249 -22.30 0.77 3.06
N ILE A 250 -22.55 1.82 3.84
CA ILE A 250 -21.83 3.09 3.70
C ILE A 250 -20.46 2.93 4.32
N ILE A 251 -19.44 3.37 3.61
CA ILE A 251 -18.07 3.46 4.13
C ILE A 251 -17.94 4.75 4.93
N LYS A 252 -17.62 4.66 6.22
CA LYS A 252 -17.23 5.81 7.05
C LYS A 252 -15.83 6.27 6.64
N LEU A 253 -15.76 7.15 5.65
CA LEU A 253 -14.51 7.73 5.19
C LEU A 253 -13.96 8.72 6.21
N ASP A 254 -12.76 8.43 6.72
CA ASP A 254 -11.96 9.25 7.62
C ASP A 254 -10.47 8.95 7.42
N ASN A 255 -9.59 9.61 8.17
CA ASN A 255 -8.13 9.45 8.04
C ASN A 255 -7.63 8.02 8.33
N SER A 256 -8.44 7.15 8.95
CA SER A 256 -8.05 5.76 9.19
C SER A 256 -7.96 4.93 7.90
N TRP A 257 -8.43 5.45 6.77
CA TRP A 257 -8.34 4.85 5.43
C TRP A 257 -7.13 5.33 4.61
N ASN A 258 -6.23 6.11 5.21
CA ASN A 258 -5.09 6.70 4.48
C ASN A 258 -3.96 5.70 4.14
N SER A 259 -4.16 4.39 4.35
CA SER A 259 -3.17 3.36 3.99
C SER A 259 -3.76 2.33 3.03
N PRO A 260 -2.98 1.83 2.07
CA PRO A 260 -3.41 0.72 1.21
C PRO A 260 -3.88 -0.51 2.00
N ASP A 261 -3.25 -0.81 3.13
CA ASP A 261 -3.60 -1.98 3.95
C ASP A 261 -4.96 -1.83 4.62
N ALA A 262 -5.35 -0.60 5.01
CA ALA A 262 -6.68 -0.35 5.51
C ALA A 262 -7.72 -0.69 4.44
N TRP A 263 -7.48 -0.33 3.18
CA TRP A 263 -8.35 -0.70 2.05
C TRP A 263 -8.40 -2.20 1.83
N LEU A 264 -7.24 -2.86 1.70
CA LEU A 264 -7.14 -4.31 1.51
C LEU A 264 -7.85 -5.07 2.63
N LYS A 265 -7.45 -4.83 3.87
CA LYS A 265 -7.96 -5.54 5.05
C LYS A 265 -9.46 -5.37 5.23
N ARG A 266 -9.98 -4.14 5.08
CA ARG A 266 -11.38 -3.82 5.35
C ARG A 266 -12.29 -4.21 4.19
N LEU A 267 -11.80 -4.20 2.94
CA LEU A 267 -12.59 -4.62 1.78
C LEU A 267 -12.51 -6.12 1.49
N LYS A 268 -11.55 -6.84 2.09
CA LYS A 268 -11.32 -8.29 1.93
C LYS A 268 -12.61 -9.13 1.90
N VAL A 269 -13.51 -8.88 2.85
CA VAL A 269 -14.80 -9.60 3.00
C VAL A 269 -15.72 -9.51 1.77
N PHE A 270 -15.52 -8.51 0.91
CA PHE A 270 -16.38 -8.28 -0.27
C PHE A 270 -15.84 -8.90 -1.55
N TYR A 271 -14.55 -9.27 -1.61
CA TYR A 271 -13.94 -9.81 -2.84
C TYR A 271 -13.29 -11.19 -2.66
N GLU A 272 -12.95 -11.60 -1.43
CA GLU A 272 -12.43 -12.96 -1.21
C GLU A 272 -13.55 -14.00 -1.05
N ASN A 273 -13.33 -15.15 -1.70
CA ASN A 273 -14.16 -16.34 -1.51
C ASN A 273 -13.64 -17.09 -0.29
N ASP A 274 -14.44 -17.10 0.79
CA ASP A 274 -14.14 -17.84 2.03
C ASP A 274 -14.36 -19.36 1.88
N ASP A 275 -14.50 -19.89 0.65
CA ASP A 275 -14.83 -21.29 0.34
C ASP A 275 -13.66 -22.28 0.63
N HIS A 276 -12.58 -21.81 1.26
CA HIS A 276 -11.48 -22.64 1.78
C HIS A 276 -11.40 -22.71 3.30
N LYS A 277 -12.47 -22.36 4.03
CA LYS A 277 -12.61 -22.89 5.39
C LYS A 277 -13.05 -24.34 5.29
N GLU A 278 -12.07 -25.23 5.12
CA GLU A 278 -12.20 -26.62 5.56
C GLU A 278 -12.71 -26.57 7.00
N ILE A 279 -13.96 -26.94 7.18
CA ILE A 279 -14.48 -27.32 8.48
C ILE A 279 -13.74 -28.63 8.78
N VAL A 280 -12.61 -28.51 9.49
CA VAL A 280 -12.04 -29.64 10.22
C VAL A 280 -13.03 -29.92 11.34
N ILE A 281 -13.91 -30.89 11.11
CA ILE A 281 -14.70 -31.56 12.15
C ILE A 281 -13.79 -32.57 12.83
#